data_AF-A0A453PMU0-F1
#
_entry.id   AF-A0A453PMU0-F1
#
_cell.length_a   1.000
_cell.length_b   1.000
_cell.length_c   1.000
_cell.angle_alpha   90.00
_cell.angle_beta   90.00
_cell.angle_gamma   90.00
#
_symmetry.space_group_name_H-M   'P 1'
#
loop_
_entity.id
_entity.type
_entity.pdbx_description
1 polymer ?
#
loop_
_entity_poly.entity_id
_entity_poly.type
_entity_poly.pdbx_seq_one_letter_code
_entity_poly.pdbx_strand_id
1 'polypeptide(L)'
;FTDDNIKSLYIVRTEWRAALKNLLKDTGILVLPTMAGHPLKRNSKQRLSSEFEDKMYAFVSIAALSGCCQATVPLGNHNDHPISISFVAAHGSDKFLLRAILDMYSAIQEQIVLASKLALPPVIDRDVDTSELLKEKGNNSFKRKQWSKAIEFYSGAIKLNDTNATYYCNRAAAYLELGRFKQAEADCDQALLLDKKEC
;
A
#
# COMPACT_ATOMS: atom_id res chain seq x y z
N PHE A 1 2.22 -6.97 30.31
CA PHE A 1 3.27 -7.89 29.81
C PHE A 1 3.88 -8.61 31.00
N THR A 2 3.82 -9.94 31.04
CA THR A 2 4.39 -10.78 32.10
C THR A 2 5.81 -11.23 31.73
N ASP A 3 6.63 -11.60 32.70
CA ASP A 3 8.02 -12.08 32.49
C ASP A 3 8.08 -13.32 31.55
N ASP A 4 7.07 -14.18 31.63
CA ASP A 4 6.96 -15.38 30.78
C ASP A 4 6.72 -15.05 29.30
N ASN A 5 6.01 -13.95 29.01
CA ASN A 5 5.81 -13.49 27.63
C ASN A 5 7.12 -12.99 27.03
N ILE A 6 8.00 -12.37 27.83
CA ILE A 6 9.30 -11.87 27.38
C ILE A 6 10.22 -13.04 27.02
N LYS A 7 10.27 -14.09 27.85
CA LYS A 7 11.06 -15.31 27.57
C LYS A 7 10.62 -15.99 26.27
N SER A 8 9.31 -16.09 26.07
CA SER A 8 8.75 -16.67 24.85
C SER A 8 9.16 -15.89 23.59
N LEU A 9 9.16 -14.55 23.65
CA LEU A 9 9.63 -13.71 22.54
C LEU A 9 11.13 -13.89 22.24
N TYR A 10 11.95 -14.13 23.26
CA TYR A 10 13.37 -14.41 23.04
C TYR A 10 13.59 -15.72 22.28
N ILE A 11 12.80 -16.76 22.58
CA ILE A 11 12.85 -18.05 21.88
C ILE A 11 12.48 -17.86 20.40
N VAL A 12 11.36 -17.19 20.13
CA VAL A 12 10.93 -16.88 18.75
C VAL A 12 12.01 -16.11 18.00
N ARG A 13 12.62 -15.10 18.63
CA ARG A 13 13.72 -14.34 18.03
C ARG A 13 14.92 -15.22 17.70
N THR A 14 15.30 -16.15 18.57
CA THR A 14 16.43 -17.06 18.32
C THR A 14 16.16 -18.04 17.19
N GLU A 15 14.95 -18.60 17.12
CA GLU A 15 14.55 -19.49 16.03
C GLU A 15 14.52 -18.74 14.70
N TRP A 16 13.94 -17.53 14.69
CA TRP A 16 13.91 -16.68 13.50
C TRP A 16 15.31 -16.36 12.97
N ARG A 17 16.24 -16.02 13.87
CA ARG A 17 17.66 -15.80 13.54
C ARG A 17 18.29 -17.03 12.90
N ALA A 18 18.05 -18.21 13.46
CA ALA A 18 18.60 -19.45 12.93
C ALA A 18 18.03 -19.79 11.54
N ALA A 19 16.71 -19.63 11.36
CA ALA A 19 16.05 -19.86 10.08
C ALA A 19 16.55 -18.91 8.99
N LEU A 20 16.65 -17.60 9.29
CA LEU A 20 17.10 -16.61 8.33
C LEU A 20 18.58 -16.77 7.98
N LYS A 21 19.42 -17.11 8.97
CA LYS A 21 20.83 -17.45 8.72
C LYS A 21 20.96 -18.66 7.79
N ASN A 22 20.14 -19.69 7.98
CA ASN A 22 20.16 -20.87 7.12
C ASN A 22 19.67 -20.57 5.70
N LEU A 23 18.66 -19.69 5.58
CA LEU A 23 18.14 -19.24 4.28
C LEU A 23 19.17 -18.45 3.48
N LEU A 24 19.79 -17.44 4.11
CA LEU A 24 20.73 -16.54 3.45
C LEU A 24 22.11 -17.17 3.26
N LYS A 25 22.55 -18.05 4.16
CA LYS A 25 23.94 -18.58 4.18
C LYS A 25 24.94 -17.40 4.12
N ASP A 26 26.12 -17.62 3.55
CA ASP A 26 27.19 -16.60 3.52
C ASP A 26 27.11 -15.66 2.30
N THR A 27 26.30 -16.00 1.29
CA THR A 27 26.25 -15.26 0.00
C THR A 27 24.85 -14.90 -0.45
N GLY A 28 23.81 -15.26 0.30
CA GLY A 28 22.43 -14.97 -0.06
C GLY A 28 22.06 -13.54 0.27
N ILE A 29 21.29 -12.94 -0.63
CA ILE A 29 20.68 -11.63 -0.45
C ILE A 29 19.18 -11.80 -0.65
N LEU A 30 18.41 -11.40 0.36
CA LEU A 30 16.96 -11.33 0.27
C LEU A 30 16.57 -9.94 -0.22
N VAL A 31 15.84 -9.88 -1.32
CA VAL A 31 15.39 -8.64 -1.95
C VAL A 31 13.89 -8.48 -1.72
N LEU A 32 13.50 -7.35 -1.14
CA LEU A 32 12.13 -7.07 -0.70
C LEU A 32 11.73 -5.65 -1.10
N PRO A 33 10.46 -5.36 -1.37
CA PRO A 33 9.96 -3.99 -1.28
C PRO A 33 10.25 -3.41 0.11
N THR A 34 10.60 -2.14 0.21
CA THR A 34 10.84 -1.52 1.52
C THR A 34 9.57 -1.40 2.35
N MET A 35 8.42 -1.26 1.70
CA MET A 35 7.10 -1.15 2.33
C MET A 35 6.11 -2.13 1.71
N ALA A 36 5.23 -2.69 2.54
CA ALA A 36 4.15 -3.57 2.12
C ALA A 36 2.92 -2.81 1.60
N GLY A 37 3.12 -1.70 0.88
CA GLY A 37 2.05 -0.84 0.37
C GLY A 37 2.54 0.53 -0.09
N HIS A 38 1.62 1.34 -0.60
CA HIS A 38 1.92 2.73 -0.97
C HIS A 38 2.10 3.61 0.27
N PRO A 39 3.09 4.52 0.25
CA PRO A 39 3.24 5.51 1.32
C PRO A 39 2.00 6.41 1.39
N LEU A 40 1.59 6.80 2.60
CA LEU A 40 0.48 7.73 2.79
C LEU A 40 0.78 9.08 2.15
N LYS A 41 -0.24 9.68 1.51
CA LYS A 41 -0.14 11.05 1.02
C LYS A 41 0.01 12.01 2.19
N ARG A 42 0.98 12.92 2.09
CA ARG A 42 1.20 13.98 3.09
C ARG A 42 -0.10 14.78 3.30
N ASN A 43 -0.60 14.83 4.54
CA ASN A 43 -1.87 15.41 4.97
C ASN A 43 -3.15 14.61 4.70
N SER A 44 -3.08 13.31 4.37
CA SER A 44 -4.27 12.46 4.41
C SER A 44 -4.85 12.45 5.83
N LYS A 45 -6.15 12.73 5.97
CA LYS A 45 -6.88 12.61 7.26
C LYS A 45 -6.96 11.17 7.78
N GLN A 46 -6.39 10.22 7.05
CA GLN A 46 -6.20 8.84 7.47
C GLN A 46 -5.31 8.87 8.72
N ARG A 47 -5.93 8.76 9.89
CA ARG A 47 -5.22 8.49 11.15
C ARG A 47 -4.28 7.31 10.89
N LEU A 48 -3.07 7.38 11.43
CA LEU A 48 -2.16 6.24 11.53
C LEU A 48 -2.94 5.09 12.19
N SER A 49 -3.52 4.22 11.36
CA SER A 49 -4.18 3.00 11.79
C SER A 49 -3.10 2.05 12.25
N SER A 50 -3.38 1.22 13.26
CA SER A 50 -2.48 0.13 13.65
C SER A 50 -2.12 -0.75 12.45
N GLU A 51 -3.07 -0.96 11.53
CA GLU A 51 -2.83 -1.72 10.29
C GLU A 51 -1.81 -1.06 9.35
N PHE A 52 -1.74 0.26 9.35
CA PHE A 52 -0.75 0.99 8.55
C PHE A 52 0.65 0.88 9.16
N GLU A 53 0.74 0.99 10.49
CA GLU A 53 2.00 0.78 11.21
C GLU A 53 2.53 -0.64 11.01
N ASP A 54 1.64 -1.65 11.09
CA ASP A 54 2.00 -3.05 10.85
C ASP A 54 2.57 -3.23 9.44
N LYS A 55 1.97 -2.61 8.42
CA LYS A 55 2.48 -2.65 7.03
C LYS A 55 3.80 -1.91 6.85
N MET A 56 4.02 -0.80 7.55
CA MET A 56 5.27 -0.05 7.53
C MET A 56 6.43 -0.88 8.10
N TYR A 57 6.19 -1.57 9.21
CA TYR A 57 7.24 -2.30 9.92
C TYR A 57 7.39 -3.76 9.51
N ALA A 58 6.44 -4.33 8.75
CA ALA A 58 6.45 -5.74 8.37
C ALA A 58 7.81 -6.24 7.85
N PHE A 59 8.41 -5.54 6.88
CA PHE A 59 9.68 -5.96 6.28
C PHE A 59 10.92 -5.49 7.06
N VAL A 60 10.89 -4.28 7.63
CA VAL A 60 12.01 -3.78 8.47
C VAL A 60 12.20 -4.65 9.70
N SER A 61 11.12 -5.22 10.24
CA SER A 61 11.18 -6.14 11.39
C SER A 61 12.01 -7.39 11.09
N ILE A 62 12.12 -7.82 9.82
CA ILE A 62 12.92 -8.99 9.43
C ILE A 62 14.39 -8.75 9.77
N ALA A 63 14.95 -7.61 9.35
CA ALA A 63 16.34 -7.26 9.66
C ALA A 63 16.52 -6.96 11.14
N ALA A 64 15.59 -6.21 11.75
CA ALA A 64 15.68 -5.80 13.15
C ALA A 64 15.69 -7.00 14.13
N LEU A 65 14.83 -8.00 13.92
CA LEU A 65 14.78 -9.18 14.78
C LEU A 65 15.96 -10.13 14.54
N SER A 66 16.37 -10.27 13.27
CA SER A 66 17.45 -11.19 12.89
C SER A 66 18.86 -10.64 13.18
N GLY A 67 19.03 -9.32 13.24
CA GLY A 67 20.34 -8.68 13.25
C GLY A 67 21.04 -8.72 11.90
N CYS A 68 20.33 -9.06 10.82
CA CYS A 68 20.86 -9.00 9.48
C CYS A 68 21.15 -7.56 9.06
N CYS A 69 22.13 -7.37 8.17
CA CYS A 69 22.37 -6.07 7.58
C CYS A 69 21.32 -5.81 6.50
N GLN A 70 20.80 -4.58 6.46
CA GLN A 70 19.81 -4.13 5.49
C GLN A 70 20.27 -2.83 4.85
N ALA A 71 20.13 -2.75 3.52
CA ALA A 71 20.37 -1.54 2.75
C ALA A 71 19.20 -1.29 1.81
N THR A 72 18.73 -0.04 1.76
CA THR A 72 17.57 0.35 0.95
C THR A 72 18.02 1.23 -0.20
N VAL A 73 17.59 0.90 -1.41
CA VAL A 73 17.88 1.65 -2.63
C VAL A 73 16.60 2.34 -3.13
N PRO A 74 16.56 3.68 -3.19
CA PRO A 74 15.44 4.40 -3.78
C PRO A 74 15.44 4.22 -5.30
N LEU A 75 14.28 3.90 -5.86
CA LEU A 75 14.08 3.62 -7.28
C LEU A 75 13.32 4.74 -8.01
N GLY A 76 13.08 5.86 -7.34
CA GLY A 76 12.32 7.00 -7.87
C GLY A 76 10.84 6.93 -7.54
N ASN A 77 10.00 7.52 -8.38
CA ASN A 77 8.56 7.65 -8.13
C ASN A 77 7.74 6.89 -9.16
N HIS A 78 6.66 6.28 -8.71
CA HIS A 78 5.64 5.66 -9.54
C HIS A 78 4.27 6.16 -9.09
N ASN A 79 3.48 6.71 -10.02
CA ASN A 79 2.19 7.34 -9.73
C ASN A 79 2.27 8.35 -8.55
N ASP A 80 3.32 9.18 -8.53
CA ASP A 80 3.57 10.20 -7.50
C ASP A 80 3.95 9.65 -6.10
N HIS A 81 4.20 8.36 -5.98
CA HIS A 81 4.64 7.71 -4.74
C HIS A 81 6.10 7.23 -4.87
N PRO A 82 6.97 7.49 -3.87
CA PRO A 82 8.33 6.97 -3.88
C PRO A 82 8.33 5.44 -3.75
N ILE A 83 9.13 4.79 -4.59
CA ILE A 83 9.39 3.35 -4.55
C ILE A 83 10.84 3.12 -4.13
N SER A 84 11.04 2.11 -3.30
CA SER A 84 12.37 1.63 -2.94
C SER A 84 12.36 0.12 -2.73
N ILE A 85 13.53 -0.48 -2.90
CA ILE A 85 13.78 -1.90 -2.63
C ILE A 85 14.82 -1.99 -1.51
N SER A 86 14.58 -2.91 -0.58
CA SER A 86 15.48 -3.25 0.50
C SER A 86 16.17 -4.59 0.23
N PHE A 87 17.46 -4.63 0.49
CA PHE A 87 18.32 -5.79 0.38
C PHE A 87 18.77 -6.19 1.78
N VAL A 88 18.60 -7.47 2.12
CA VAL A 88 18.96 -8.02 3.43
C VAL A 88 19.95 -9.15 3.25
N ALA A 89 21.07 -9.11 3.96
CA ALA A 89 22.08 -10.17 3.96
C ALA A 89 22.43 -10.62 5.38
N ALA A 90 23.09 -11.76 5.50
CA ALA A 90 23.44 -12.34 6.79
C ALA A 90 24.26 -11.35 7.66
N HIS A 91 24.07 -11.44 8.98
CA HIS A 91 24.77 -10.61 9.97
C HIS A 91 26.29 -10.56 9.71
N GLY A 92 26.86 -9.35 9.64
CA GLY A 92 28.28 -9.11 9.39
C GLY A 92 28.70 -9.15 7.92
N SER A 93 27.74 -9.31 7.00
CA SER A 93 27.98 -9.34 5.55
C SER A 93 27.82 -7.96 4.89
N ASP A 94 27.89 -6.87 5.65
CA ASP A 94 27.66 -5.49 5.18
C ASP A 94 28.49 -5.13 3.94
N LYS A 95 29.78 -5.48 3.96
CA LYS A 95 30.69 -5.23 2.83
C LYS A 95 30.29 -6.00 1.58
N PHE A 96 29.84 -7.24 1.75
CA PHE A 96 29.36 -8.08 0.66
C PHE A 96 28.06 -7.52 0.09
N LEU A 97 27.11 -7.19 0.96
CA LEU A 97 25.82 -6.59 0.60
C LEU A 97 26.00 -5.32 -0.22
N LEU A 98 26.82 -4.38 0.26
CA LEU A 98 27.04 -3.10 -0.42
C LEU A 98 27.72 -3.27 -1.78
N ARG A 99 28.66 -4.22 -1.90
CA ARG A 99 29.30 -4.54 -3.19
C ARG A 99 28.29 -5.11 -4.18
N ALA A 100 27.50 -6.10 -3.75
CA ALA A 100 26.49 -6.70 -4.61
C ALA A 100 25.44 -5.67 -5.06
N ILE A 101 25.02 -4.76 -4.18
CA ILE A 101 24.10 -3.67 -4.53
C ILE A 101 24.74 -2.76 -5.58
N LEU A 102 26.00 -2.37 -5.39
CA LEU A 102 26.71 -1.50 -6.35
C LEU A 102 26.83 -2.18 -7.72
N ASP A 103 27.16 -3.47 -7.75
CA ASP A 103 27.28 -4.25 -8.97
C ASP A 103 25.93 -4.40 -9.70
N MET A 104 24.84 -4.57 -8.95
CA MET A 104 23.49 -4.68 -9.51
C MET A 104 22.86 -3.32 -9.87
N TYR A 105 23.38 -2.20 -9.35
CA TYR A 105 22.69 -0.92 -9.40
C TYR A 105 22.37 -0.46 -10.83
N SER A 106 23.33 -0.58 -11.75
CA SER A 106 23.12 -0.22 -13.17
C SER A 106 22.02 -1.06 -13.82
N ALA A 107 22.05 -2.39 -13.62
CA ALA A 107 21.04 -3.30 -14.15
C ALA A 107 19.65 -3.00 -13.59
N ILE A 108 19.55 -2.66 -12.29
CA ILE A 108 18.29 -2.27 -11.67
C ILE A 108 17.74 -0.97 -12.31
N GLN A 109 18.60 0.03 -12.54
CA GLN A 109 18.19 1.28 -13.20
C GLN A 109 17.67 1.05 -14.61
N GLU A 110 18.29 0.17 -15.39
CA GLU A 110 17.82 -0.19 -16.74
C GLU A 110 16.44 -0.86 -16.69
N GLN A 111 16.22 -1.77 -15.74
CA GLN A 111 14.94 -2.45 -15.57
C GLN A 111 13.82 -1.48 -15.14
N ILE A 112 14.12 -0.45 -14.35
CA ILE A 112 13.14 0.60 -13.99
C ILE A 112 12.68 1.37 -15.22
N VAL A 113 13.62 1.74 -16.10
CA VAL A 113 13.30 2.43 -17.36
C VAL A 113 12.45 1.54 -18.27
N LEU A 114 12.70 0.24 -18.31
CA LEU A 114 11.85 -0.71 -19.04
C LEU A 114 10.48 -0.86 -18.40
N ALA A 115 10.39 -1.07 -17.09
CA ALA A 115 9.13 -1.26 -16.37
C ALA A 115 8.22 -0.02 -16.45
N SER A 116 8.78 1.18 -16.39
CA SER A 116 8.04 2.44 -16.59
C SER A 116 7.46 2.58 -18.01
N LYS A 117 8.14 2.05 -19.03
CA LYS A 117 7.64 1.99 -20.41
C LYS A 117 6.61 0.89 -20.61
N LEU A 118 6.75 -0.22 -19.87
CA LEU A 118 5.87 -1.37 -19.92
C LEU A 118 4.63 -1.24 -19.05
N ALA A 119 4.44 -0.11 -18.36
CA ALA A 119 3.33 0.12 -17.44
C ALA A 119 1.98 -0.07 -18.16
N LEU A 120 1.51 -1.32 -18.16
CA LEU A 120 0.13 -1.71 -18.36
C LEU A 120 -0.74 -0.95 -17.36
N PRO A 121 -2.04 -0.73 -17.67
CA PRO A 121 -2.97 -0.15 -16.71
C PRO A 121 -2.83 -0.87 -15.36
N PRO A 122 -2.85 -0.11 -14.26
CA PRO A 122 -2.32 -0.54 -12.96
C PRO A 122 -2.93 -1.88 -12.54
N VAL A 123 -2.07 -2.87 -12.25
CA VAL A 123 -2.44 -4.15 -11.64
C VAL A 123 -2.92 -3.87 -10.22
N ILE A 124 -4.20 -4.17 -10.02
CA ILE A 124 -5.03 -3.92 -8.85
C ILE A 124 -4.73 -5.01 -7.80
N ASP A 125 -4.22 -4.66 -6.62
CA ASP A 125 -4.25 -5.53 -5.44
C ASP A 125 -4.82 -4.75 -4.23
N ARG A 126 -6.03 -5.19 -3.85
CA ARG A 126 -6.82 -4.98 -2.62
C ARG A 126 -7.49 -3.62 -2.35
N ASP A 127 -8.54 -3.41 -3.15
CA ASP A 127 -9.90 -2.88 -2.89
C ASP A 127 -10.15 -1.62 -2.03
N VAL A 128 -9.45 -1.41 -0.91
CA VAL A 128 -9.73 -0.27 -0.02
C VAL A 128 -9.03 1.00 -0.48
N ASP A 129 -7.75 0.94 -0.86
CA ASP A 129 -7.02 2.12 -1.34
C ASP A 129 -7.44 2.53 -2.76
N THR A 130 -7.85 1.56 -3.58
CA THR A 130 -8.30 1.82 -4.95
C THR A 130 -9.70 2.45 -4.97
N SER A 131 -10.61 2.04 -4.09
CA SER A 131 -11.94 2.68 -3.95
C SER A 131 -11.81 4.12 -3.45
N GLU A 132 -10.92 4.37 -2.50
CA GLU A 132 -10.62 5.72 -2.01
C GLU A 132 -9.98 6.61 -3.10
N LEU A 133 -9.06 6.08 -3.91
CA LEU A 133 -8.50 6.79 -5.06
C LEU A 133 -9.57 7.12 -6.11
N LEU A 134 -10.47 6.19 -6.40
CA LEU A 134 -11.59 6.43 -7.32
C LEU A 134 -12.55 7.48 -6.78
N LYS A 135 -12.84 7.49 -5.47
CA LYS A 135 -13.57 8.59 -4.84
C LYS A 135 -12.85 9.93 -5.04
N GLU A 136 -11.55 10.02 -4.81
CA GLU A 136 -10.81 11.27 -5.03
C GLU A 136 -10.88 11.75 -6.49
N LYS A 137 -10.77 10.83 -7.45
CA LYS A 137 -10.95 11.15 -8.89
C LYS A 137 -12.38 11.60 -9.20
N GLY A 138 -13.37 10.97 -8.58
CA GLY A 138 -14.78 11.38 -8.64
C GLY A 138 -14.98 12.79 -8.09
N ASN A 139 -14.44 13.10 -6.91
CA ASN A 139 -14.51 14.42 -6.27
C ASN A 139 -13.88 15.51 -7.14
N ASN A 140 -12.72 15.24 -7.74
CA ASN A 140 -12.07 16.17 -8.66
C ASN A 140 -12.89 16.41 -9.94
N SER A 141 -13.51 15.36 -10.48
CA SER A 141 -14.39 15.47 -11.64
C SER A 141 -15.67 16.24 -11.31
N PHE A 142 -16.24 16.02 -10.12
CA PHE A 142 -17.38 16.75 -9.59
C PHE A 142 -17.06 18.25 -9.45
N LYS A 143 -15.92 18.61 -8.87
CA LYS A 143 -15.46 20.02 -8.78
C LYS A 143 -15.28 20.67 -10.16
N ARG A 144 -14.91 19.88 -11.18
CA ARG A 144 -14.80 20.32 -12.57
C ARG A 144 -16.14 20.36 -13.32
N LYS A 145 -17.27 20.12 -12.64
CA LYS A 145 -18.62 20.01 -13.22
C LYS A 145 -18.75 18.91 -14.29
N GLN A 146 -17.86 17.92 -14.25
CA GLN A 146 -17.89 16.76 -15.14
C GLN A 146 -18.70 15.64 -14.48
N TRP A 147 -20.01 15.86 -14.36
CA TRP A 147 -20.92 15.03 -13.58
C TRP A 147 -20.93 13.56 -14.05
N SER A 148 -20.97 13.32 -15.36
CA SER A 148 -20.97 11.97 -15.93
C SER A 148 -19.69 11.19 -15.59
N LYS A 149 -18.52 11.84 -15.65
CA LYS A 149 -17.25 11.22 -15.25
C LYS A 149 -17.17 10.99 -13.74
N ALA A 150 -17.70 11.92 -12.95
CA ALA A 150 -17.79 11.73 -11.50
C ALA A 150 -18.60 10.48 -11.16
N ILE A 151 -19.73 10.26 -11.83
CA ILE A 151 -20.57 9.06 -11.67
C ILE A 151 -19.81 7.78 -12.02
N GLU A 152 -19.04 7.78 -13.12
CA GLU A 152 -18.22 6.62 -13.52
C GLU A 152 -17.20 6.27 -12.43
N PHE A 153 -16.48 7.27 -11.91
CA PHE A 153 -15.50 7.06 -10.85
C PHE A 153 -16.13 6.59 -9.54
N TYR A 154 -17.24 7.19 -9.09
CA TYR A 154 -17.93 6.72 -7.88
C TYR A 154 -18.53 5.32 -8.07
N SER A 155 -19.05 5.00 -9.26
CA SER A 155 -19.54 3.66 -9.56
C SER A 155 -18.41 2.63 -9.56
N GLY A 156 -17.22 3.02 -10.01
CA GLY A 156 -16.01 2.21 -9.87
C GLY A 156 -15.64 2.00 -8.40
N ALA A 157 -15.71 3.04 -7.56
CA ALA A 157 -15.45 2.93 -6.13
C ALA A 157 -16.42 1.96 -5.44
N ILE A 158 -17.72 2.07 -5.75
CA ILE A 158 -18.77 1.18 -5.22
C ILE A 158 -18.57 -0.28 -5.63
N LYS A 159 -18.11 -0.54 -6.86
CA LYS A 159 -17.81 -1.92 -7.31
C LYS A 159 -16.67 -2.57 -6.54
N LEU A 160 -15.75 -1.76 -6.02
CA LEU A 160 -14.60 -2.25 -5.25
C LEU A 160 -14.90 -2.32 -3.75
N ASN A 161 -15.67 -1.37 -3.24
CA ASN A 161 -16.11 -1.34 -1.86
C ASN A 161 -17.54 -0.77 -1.77
N ASP A 162 -18.50 -1.65 -1.55
CA ASP A 162 -19.93 -1.34 -1.48
C ASP A 162 -20.40 -1.04 -0.05
N THR A 163 -19.52 -1.09 0.96
CA THR A 163 -19.91 -0.85 2.35
C THR A 163 -19.84 0.63 2.76
N ASN A 164 -19.22 1.48 1.96
CA ASN A 164 -19.03 2.89 2.30
C ASN A 164 -20.18 3.77 1.76
N ALA A 165 -21.02 4.25 2.67
CA ALA A 165 -22.15 5.16 2.38
C ALA A 165 -21.72 6.44 1.63
N THR A 166 -20.49 6.92 1.82
CA THR A 166 -19.98 8.16 1.20
C THR A 166 -19.97 8.08 -0.34
N TYR A 167 -19.68 6.91 -0.92
CA TYR A 167 -19.63 6.78 -2.37
C TYR A 167 -21.01 6.92 -3.01
N TYR A 168 -22.04 6.36 -2.36
CA TYR A 168 -23.43 6.48 -2.76
C TYR A 168 -23.92 7.92 -2.65
N CYS A 169 -23.65 8.61 -1.52
CA CYS A 169 -23.99 10.02 -1.35
C CYS A 169 -23.37 10.92 -2.43
N ASN A 170 -22.08 10.72 -2.73
CA ASN A 170 -21.38 11.53 -3.72
C ASN A 170 -21.87 11.24 -5.16
N ARG A 171 -22.25 10.00 -5.46
CA ARG A 171 -22.87 9.64 -6.74
C ARG A 171 -24.29 10.20 -6.86
N ALA A 172 -25.08 10.17 -5.78
CA ALA A 172 -26.39 10.79 -5.72
C ALA A 172 -26.32 12.29 -6.02
N ALA A 173 -25.36 13.00 -5.41
CA ALA A 173 -25.13 14.42 -5.71
C ALA A 173 -24.84 14.66 -7.21
N ALA A 174 -24.02 13.81 -7.83
CA ALA A 174 -23.72 13.92 -9.27
C ALA A 174 -24.94 13.60 -10.15
N TYR A 175 -25.82 12.70 -9.72
CA TYR A 175 -27.09 12.44 -10.40
C TYR A 175 -28.08 13.60 -10.28
N LEU A 176 -28.12 14.29 -9.13
CA LEU A 176 -28.96 15.48 -8.94
C LEU A 176 -28.56 16.61 -9.90
N GLU A 177 -27.26 16.85 -10.08
CA GLU A 177 -26.74 17.85 -11.04
C GLU A 177 -27.07 17.51 -12.50
N LEU A 178 -27.32 16.24 -12.82
CA LEU A 178 -27.79 15.78 -14.14
C LEU A 178 -29.32 15.67 -14.25
N GLY A 179 -30.07 16.03 -13.21
CA GLY A 179 -31.54 15.91 -13.17
C GLY A 179 -32.05 14.48 -13.09
N ARG A 180 -31.23 13.52 -12.67
CA ARG A 180 -31.57 12.09 -12.58
C ARG A 180 -32.09 11.70 -11.20
N PHE A 181 -33.23 12.27 -10.81
CA PHE A 181 -33.77 12.18 -9.46
C PHE A 181 -34.02 10.73 -8.98
N LYS A 182 -34.56 9.86 -9.83
CA LYS A 182 -34.81 8.44 -9.45
C LYS A 182 -33.53 7.68 -9.09
N GLN A 183 -32.42 7.98 -9.77
CA GLN A 183 -31.14 7.32 -9.49
C GLN A 183 -30.49 7.89 -8.22
N ALA A 184 -30.65 9.20 -7.99
CA ALA A 184 -30.20 9.83 -6.76
C ALA A 184 -30.95 9.32 -5.53
N GLU A 185 -32.28 9.17 -5.61
CA GLU A 185 -33.12 8.61 -4.53
C GLU A 185 -32.66 7.20 -4.15
N ALA A 186 -32.49 6.32 -5.13
CA ALA A 186 -32.01 4.96 -4.89
C ALA A 186 -30.62 4.92 -4.21
N ASP A 187 -29.70 5.80 -4.61
CA ASP A 187 -28.38 5.89 -3.98
C ASP A 187 -28.46 6.44 -2.55
N CYS A 188 -29.33 7.39 -2.27
CA CYS A 188 -29.58 7.89 -0.92
C CYS A 188 -30.16 6.81 0.00
N ASP A 189 -31.10 6.00 -0.50
CA ASP A 189 -31.66 4.88 0.26
C ASP A 189 -30.59 3.84 0.61
N GLN A 190 -29.71 3.51 -0.34
CA GLN A 190 -28.58 2.61 -0.07
C GLN A 190 -27.60 3.20 0.95
N ALA A 191 -27.29 4.50 0.85
CA ALA A 191 -26.42 5.16 1.82
C ALA A 191 -27.00 5.10 3.24
N LEU A 192 -28.30 5.32 3.40
CA LEU A 192 -29.00 5.25 4.69
C LEU A 192 -29.01 3.83 5.27
N LEU A 193 -29.15 2.81 4.43
CA LEU A 193 -29.09 1.40 4.86
C LEU A 193 -27.69 1.03 5.38
N LEU A 194 -26.64 1.57 4.76
CA LEU A 194 -25.25 1.34 5.16
C LEU A 194 -24.89 2.10 6.44
N ASP A 195 -25.29 3.37 6.56
CA ASP A 195 -25.04 4.20 7.75
C ASP A 195 -25.68 3.60 9.02
N LYS A 196 -26.87 2.99 8.89
CA LYS A 196 -27.53 2.28 9.99
C LYS A 196 -26.80 1.01 10.45
N LYS A 197 -25.90 0.47 9.62
CA LYS A 197 -25.16 -0.78 9.87
C LYS A 197 -23.80 -0.55 10.55
N GLU A 198 -23.32 0.70 10.56
CA GLU A 198 -22.07 1.14 11.19
C GLU A 198 -22.24 1.57 12.67
N CYS A 199 -23.46 1.46 13.23
CA CYS A 199 -23.77 1.61 14.66
C CYS A 199 -23.93 0.25 15.35
#